data_AF-A0A3R7N0V5-F1
#
_entry.id   AF-A0A3R7N0V5-F1
#
_cell.length_a   1.000
_cell.length_b   1.000
_cell.length_c   1.000
_cell.angle_alpha   90.00
_cell.angle_beta   90.00
_cell.angle_gamma   90.00
#
_symmetry.space_group_name_H-M   'P 1'
#
loop_
_entity.id
_entity.type
_entity.pdbx_description
1 polymer ?
#
loop_
_entity_poly.entity_id
_entity_poly.type
_entity_poly.pdbx_seq_one_letter_code
_entity_poly.pdbx_strand_id
1 'polypeptide(L)'
;MGLLSNTTIFTLMVLPIFLLTKGHHIEFGRLIVLAAVIASYMIAESTLLASLAGMPLPQHLVTVVVIPVVDILLMNFVLNDSKARKVLRVHDASDDAAAAVAALWTTVELVLYRCFRWYRVISVLGFDAENLVSAAESFVGLNALLLAARRINGLGNNGGSGSSATQNAWVAVLFLRVAMTAVGVVLGSTLVGSILFAAALLLLQLLRPPTHTANSKED
;
A
#
# COMPACT_ATOMS: atom_id res chain seq x y z
N MET A 1 -5.76 -20.94 24.99
CA MET A 1 -5.74 -21.04 23.51
C MET A 1 -6.03 -19.69 22.82
N GLY A 2 -6.97 -18.86 23.29
CA GLY A 2 -7.26 -17.54 22.67
C GLY A 2 -6.06 -16.59 22.56
N LEU A 3 -5.24 -16.47 23.63
CA LEU A 3 -4.05 -15.61 23.62
C LEU A 3 -3.02 -16.05 22.56
N LEU A 4 -2.77 -17.36 22.45
CA LEU A 4 -1.95 -17.95 21.38
C LEU A 4 -2.53 -17.65 20.00
N SER A 5 -3.85 -17.82 19.81
CA SER A 5 -4.52 -17.56 18.53
C SER A 5 -4.50 -16.09 18.12
N ASN A 6 -4.71 -15.17 19.05
CA ASN A 6 -4.68 -13.73 18.75
C ASN A 6 -3.25 -13.22 18.54
N THR A 7 -2.27 -13.86 19.18
CA THR A 7 -0.84 -13.59 18.95
C THR A 7 -0.40 -14.10 17.58
N THR A 8 -0.84 -15.30 17.14
CA THR A 8 -0.51 -15.80 15.81
C THR A 8 -1.12 -14.95 14.70
N ILE A 9 -2.36 -14.47 14.87
CA ILE A 9 -3.00 -13.54 13.92
C ILE A 9 -2.20 -12.24 13.79
N PHE A 10 -1.74 -11.67 14.90
CA PHE A 10 -0.91 -10.46 14.85
C PHE A 10 0.45 -10.72 14.21
N THR A 11 1.07 -11.85 14.51
CA THR A 11 2.31 -12.28 13.83
C THR A 11 2.09 -12.38 12.33
N LEU A 12 0.94 -12.89 11.85
CA LEU A 12 0.62 -12.94 10.42
C LEU A 12 0.50 -11.54 9.78
N MET A 13 0.13 -10.50 10.54
CA MET A 13 0.11 -9.12 10.05
C MET A 13 1.52 -8.51 9.95
N VAL A 14 2.36 -8.75 10.96
CA VAL A 14 3.69 -8.12 11.07
C VAL A 14 4.76 -8.86 10.27
N LEU A 15 4.67 -10.19 10.19
CA LEU A 15 5.66 -11.04 9.53
C LEU A 15 5.93 -10.62 8.06
N PRO A 16 4.92 -10.32 7.22
CA PRO A 16 5.15 -9.88 5.85
C PRO A 16 5.95 -8.57 5.78
N ILE A 17 5.68 -7.61 6.67
CA ILE A 17 6.41 -6.34 6.77
C ILE A 17 7.86 -6.63 7.21
N PHE A 18 8.03 -7.49 8.21
CA PHE A 18 9.36 -7.89 8.68
C PHE A 18 10.19 -8.57 7.59
N LEU A 19 9.60 -9.50 6.84
CA LEU A 19 10.27 -10.19 5.74
C LEU A 19 10.62 -9.22 4.61
N LEU A 20 9.72 -8.30 4.26
CA LEU A 20 9.96 -7.30 3.21
C LEU A 20 11.08 -6.33 3.62
N THR A 21 11.08 -5.89 4.88
CA THR A 21 12.09 -4.96 5.42
C THR A 21 13.46 -5.59 5.55
N LYS A 22 13.54 -6.84 5.99
CA LYS A 22 14.79 -7.60 6.00
C LYS A 22 15.27 -7.95 4.59
N GLY A 23 14.38 -8.35 3.70
CA GLY A 23 14.71 -8.73 2.33
C GLY A 23 15.21 -7.58 1.46
N HIS A 24 14.78 -6.35 1.73
CA HIS A 24 15.17 -5.14 0.98
C HIS A 24 16.06 -4.17 1.76
N HIS A 25 16.63 -4.61 2.90
CA HIS A 25 17.50 -3.81 3.76
C HIS A 25 16.92 -2.42 4.11
N ILE A 26 15.63 -2.38 4.46
CA ILE A 26 14.90 -1.12 4.69
C ILE A 26 15.31 -0.49 6.03
N GLU A 27 15.87 0.72 6.00
CA GLU A 27 16.22 1.50 7.19
C GLU A 27 15.12 2.50 7.59
N PHE A 28 14.13 2.06 8.38
CA PHE A 28 13.00 2.91 8.81
C PHE A 28 13.42 4.19 9.54
N GLY A 29 14.54 4.17 10.27
CA GLY A 29 15.05 5.35 10.97
C GLY A 29 15.35 6.53 10.03
N ARG A 30 15.66 6.27 8.76
CA ARG A 30 15.87 7.32 7.75
C ARG A 30 14.57 7.83 7.13
N LEU A 31 13.49 7.06 7.24
CA LEU A 31 12.19 7.33 6.63
C LEU A 31 11.19 8.02 7.57
N ILE A 32 11.65 8.53 8.72
CA ILE A 32 10.78 9.14 9.74
C ILE A 32 9.93 10.29 9.17
N VAL A 33 10.49 11.11 8.29
CA VAL A 33 9.75 12.22 7.65
C VAL A 33 8.62 11.68 6.78
N LEU A 34 8.89 10.65 5.98
CA LEU A 34 7.87 9.99 5.17
C LEU A 34 6.80 9.33 6.05
N ALA A 35 7.21 8.72 7.17
CA ALA A 35 6.29 8.10 8.13
C ALA A 35 5.33 9.14 8.71
N ALA A 36 5.84 10.33 9.07
CA ALA A 36 5.04 11.43 9.58
C ALA A 36 4.05 11.95 8.51
N VAL A 37 4.48 12.07 7.25
CA VAL A 37 3.59 12.47 6.14
C VAL A 37 2.46 11.45 5.95
N ILE A 38 2.79 10.16 5.86
CA ILE A 38 1.79 9.09 5.69
C ILE A 38 0.83 9.06 6.90
N ALA A 39 1.36 9.18 8.13
CA ALA A 39 0.53 9.19 9.33
C ALA A 39 -0.41 10.40 9.35
N SER A 40 0.09 11.59 9.02
CA SER A 40 -0.75 12.80 8.94
C SER A 40 -1.85 12.68 7.89
N TYR A 41 -1.54 12.06 6.75
CA TYR A 41 -2.49 11.78 5.69
C TYR A 41 -3.59 10.83 6.16
N MET A 42 -3.22 9.68 6.76
CA MET A 42 -4.18 8.70 7.29
C MET A 42 -5.07 9.29 8.40
N ILE A 43 -4.51 10.13 9.27
CA ILE A 43 -5.29 10.85 10.29
C ILE A 43 -6.28 11.83 9.63
N ALA A 44 -5.85 12.58 8.61
CA ALA A 44 -6.72 13.49 7.88
C ALA A 44 -7.83 12.74 7.12
N GLU A 45 -7.50 11.62 6.47
CA GLU A 45 -8.45 10.72 5.80
C GLU A 45 -9.53 10.22 6.78
N SER A 46 -9.11 9.68 7.92
CA SER A 46 -10.05 9.16 8.92
C SER A 46 -10.93 10.26 9.53
N THR A 47 -10.38 11.46 9.74
CA THR A 47 -11.14 12.64 10.19
C THR A 47 -12.16 13.08 9.14
N LEU A 48 -11.77 13.09 7.86
CA LEU A 48 -12.67 13.42 6.75
C LEU A 48 -13.82 12.43 6.64
N LEU A 49 -13.54 11.13 6.68
CA LEU A 49 -14.58 10.10 6.66
C LEU A 49 -15.51 10.19 7.87
N ALA A 50 -14.96 10.44 9.07
CA ALA A 50 -15.75 10.65 10.27
C ALA A 50 -16.66 11.90 10.16
N SER A 51 -16.16 12.98 9.55
CA SER A 51 -16.95 14.21 9.34
C SER A 51 -18.10 14.04 8.35
N LEU A 52 -18.01 13.05 7.46
CA LEU A 52 -19.03 12.72 6.46
C LEU A 52 -19.99 11.62 6.93
N ALA A 53 -19.86 11.15 8.17
CA ALA A 53 -20.72 10.13 8.72
C ALA A 53 -22.20 10.60 8.67
N GLY A 54 -23.06 9.77 8.07
CA GLY A 54 -24.47 10.08 7.87
C GLY A 54 -24.80 10.78 6.55
N MET A 55 -23.79 11.08 5.72
CA MET A 55 -23.99 11.62 4.37
C MET A 55 -23.54 10.61 3.31
N PRO A 56 -24.42 9.70 2.85
CA PRO A 56 -24.02 8.53 2.08
C PRO A 56 -23.39 8.86 0.72
N LEU A 57 -23.91 9.86 0.00
CA LEU A 57 -23.39 10.27 -1.30
C LEU A 57 -21.97 10.86 -1.23
N PRO A 58 -21.69 11.90 -0.43
CA PRO A 58 -20.34 12.44 -0.33
C PRO A 58 -19.38 11.46 0.34
N GLN A 59 -19.83 10.65 1.29
CA GLN A 59 -19.01 9.58 1.87
C GLN A 59 -18.59 8.57 0.80
N HIS A 60 -19.52 8.13 -0.06
CA HIS A 60 -19.22 7.21 -1.15
C HIS A 60 -18.22 7.80 -2.15
N LEU A 61 -18.41 9.07 -2.55
CA LEU A 61 -17.50 9.75 -3.47
C LEU A 61 -16.09 9.89 -2.87
N VAL A 62 -15.99 10.22 -1.58
CA VAL A 62 -14.70 10.33 -0.90
C VAL A 62 -14.00 8.98 -0.81
N THR A 63 -14.72 7.92 -0.41
CA THR A 63 -14.16 6.57 -0.28
C THR A 63 -13.74 5.97 -1.62
N VAL A 64 -14.55 6.13 -2.67
CA VAL A 64 -14.31 5.47 -3.96
C VAL A 64 -13.37 6.25 -4.86
N VAL A 65 -13.38 7.58 -4.78
CA VAL A 65 -12.64 8.44 -5.71
C VAL A 65 -11.54 9.19 -5.00
N VAL A 66 -11.88 10.05 -4.03
CA VAL A 66 -10.92 11.01 -3.47
C VAL A 66 -9.75 10.30 -2.79
N ILE A 67 -10.04 9.33 -1.91
CA ILE A 67 -9.01 8.61 -1.16
C ILE A 67 -8.08 7.83 -2.11
N PRO A 68 -8.59 6.96 -3.00
CA PRO A 68 -7.76 6.31 -4.03
C PRO A 68 -6.92 7.26 -4.88
N VAL A 69 -7.46 8.43 -5.25
CA VAL A 69 -6.73 9.44 -6.02
C VAL A 69 -5.57 10.00 -5.22
N VAL A 70 -5.81 10.40 -3.97
CA VAL A 70 -4.77 10.98 -3.13
C VAL A 70 -3.70 9.94 -2.78
N ASP A 71 -4.08 8.69 -2.50
CA ASP A 71 -3.15 7.57 -2.27
C ASP A 71 -2.15 7.43 -3.43
N ILE A 72 -2.66 7.31 -4.66
CA ILE A 72 -1.84 7.08 -5.84
C ILE A 72 -1.02 8.33 -6.20
N LEU A 73 -1.58 9.53 -6.03
CA LEU A 73 -0.85 10.78 -6.26
C LEU A 73 0.30 10.96 -5.26
N LEU A 74 0.06 10.69 -3.97
CA LEU A 74 1.09 10.76 -2.94
C LEU A 74 2.18 9.72 -3.21
N MET A 75 1.80 8.47 -3.53
CA MET A 75 2.74 7.43 -3.89
C MET A 75 3.55 7.79 -5.15
N ASN A 76 2.90 8.35 -6.18
CA ASN A 76 3.58 8.85 -7.38
C ASN A 76 4.51 10.03 -7.09
N PHE A 77 4.12 10.94 -6.20
CA PHE A 77 4.97 12.06 -5.79
C PHE A 77 6.23 11.57 -5.06
N VAL A 78 6.04 10.73 -4.03
CA VAL A 78 7.14 10.15 -3.25
C VAL A 78 8.07 9.31 -4.14
N LEU A 79 7.49 8.57 -5.10
CA LEU A 79 8.24 7.68 -5.96
C LEU A 79 8.69 8.30 -7.27
N ASN A 80 8.25 9.44 -7.78
CA ASN A 80 8.73 9.93 -9.09
C ASN A 80 9.30 11.35 -9.04
N ASP A 81 9.02 12.12 -7.99
CA ASP A 81 9.65 13.43 -7.81
C ASP A 81 11.05 13.29 -7.19
N SER A 82 12.07 13.71 -7.94
CA SER A 82 13.48 13.62 -7.51
C SER A 82 13.80 14.46 -6.27
N LYS A 83 13.12 15.59 -6.05
CA LYS A 83 13.29 16.42 -4.84
C LYS A 83 12.60 15.76 -3.66
N ALA A 84 11.38 15.25 -3.86
CA ALA A 84 10.65 14.54 -2.82
C ALA A 84 11.42 13.29 -2.36
N ARG A 85 11.90 12.45 -3.29
CA ARG A 85 12.71 11.26 -2.96
C ARG A 85 13.94 11.59 -2.09
N LYS A 86 14.63 12.71 -2.38
CA LYS A 86 15.78 13.17 -1.61
C LYS A 86 15.40 13.67 -0.22
N VAL A 87 14.40 14.55 -0.14
CA VAL A 87 13.91 15.12 1.13
C VAL A 87 13.38 14.01 2.05
N LEU A 88 12.68 13.04 1.48
CA LEU A 88 12.08 11.92 2.18
C LEU A 88 13.04 10.74 2.38
N ARG A 89 14.29 10.87 1.90
CA ARG A 89 15.39 9.89 2.01
C ARG A 89 15.04 8.49 1.47
N VAL A 90 14.08 8.39 0.57
CA VAL A 90 13.62 7.11 0.00
C VAL A 90 14.71 6.45 -0.85
N HIS A 91 15.57 7.26 -1.48
CA HIS A 91 16.69 6.77 -2.28
C HIS A 91 17.80 6.10 -1.44
N ASP A 92 18.00 6.56 -0.20
CA ASP A 92 19.12 6.14 0.66
C ASP A 92 18.69 5.11 1.72
N ALA A 93 17.43 4.68 1.69
CA ALA A 93 16.81 3.88 2.74
C ALA A 93 16.61 2.40 2.38
N SER A 94 16.75 2.01 1.11
CA SER A 94 16.56 0.63 0.65
C SER A 94 17.01 0.42 -0.78
N ASP A 95 17.32 -0.83 -1.14
CA ASP A 95 17.61 -1.23 -2.53
C ASP A 95 16.39 -1.11 -3.47
N ASP A 96 15.17 -1.19 -2.92
CA ASP A 96 13.91 -1.03 -3.65
C ASP A 96 13.05 0.06 -2.99
N ALA A 97 13.12 1.27 -3.54
CA ALA A 97 12.32 2.43 -3.10
C ALA A 97 10.81 2.13 -3.03
N ALA A 98 10.29 1.30 -3.94
CA ALA A 98 8.88 0.92 -3.93
C ALA A 98 8.56 0.00 -2.75
N ALA A 99 9.47 -0.91 -2.41
CA ALA A 99 9.35 -1.75 -1.22
C ALA A 99 9.44 -0.94 0.07
N ALA A 100 10.33 0.05 0.15
CA ALA A 100 10.40 0.96 1.30
C ALA A 100 9.10 1.74 1.52
N VAL A 101 8.55 2.33 0.46
CA VAL A 101 7.28 3.07 0.55
C VAL A 101 6.14 2.14 0.96
N ALA A 102 6.00 0.97 0.32
CA ALA A 102 4.93 0.02 0.64
C ALA A 102 5.04 -0.54 2.07
N ALA A 103 6.25 -0.91 2.51
CA ALA A 103 6.50 -1.39 3.86
C ALA A 103 6.18 -0.32 4.90
N LEU A 104 6.58 0.93 4.66
CA LEU A 104 6.31 2.02 5.60
C LEU A 104 4.84 2.37 5.65
N TRP A 105 4.17 2.44 4.49
CA TRP A 105 2.74 2.73 4.40
C TRP A 105 1.91 1.74 5.21
N THR A 106 2.19 0.45 5.03
CA THR A 106 1.52 -0.62 5.76
C THR A 106 1.91 -0.67 7.23
N THR A 107 3.14 -0.32 7.59
CA THR A 107 3.55 -0.20 8.99
C THR A 107 2.75 0.89 9.69
N VAL A 108 2.61 2.06 9.07
CA VAL A 108 1.83 3.17 9.63
C VAL A 108 0.36 2.79 9.76
N GLU A 109 -0.23 2.16 8.73
CA GLU A 109 -1.61 1.65 8.79
C GLU A 109 -1.81 0.67 9.94
N LEU A 110 -0.87 -0.28 10.10
CA LEU A 110 -0.90 -1.29 11.16
C LEU A 110 -0.84 -0.65 12.54
N VAL A 111 0.07 0.31 12.74
CA VAL A 111 0.22 1.01 14.02
C VAL A 111 -1.02 1.84 14.35
N LEU A 112 -1.55 2.61 13.39
CA LEU A 112 -2.66 3.52 13.64
C LEU A 112 -4.01 2.80 13.81
N TYR A 113 -4.32 1.83 12.95
CA TYR A 113 -5.67 1.26 12.90
C TYR A 113 -5.79 -0.14 13.54
N ARG A 114 -4.69 -0.90 13.61
CA ARG A 114 -4.77 -2.34 13.93
C ARG A 114 -4.15 -2.69 15.29
N CYS A 115 -3.05 -2.04 15.67
CA CYS A 115 -2.39 -2.25 16.97
C CYS A 115 -3.33 -1.94 18.15
N PHE A 116 -4.08 -0.84 18.10
CA PHE A 116 -5.01 -0.48 19.17
C PHE A 116 -6.16 -1.48 19.31
N ARG A 117 -6.73 -1.93 18.19
CA ARG A 117 -7.78 -2.95 18.16
C ARG A 117 -7.26 -4.28 18.72
N TRP A 118 -6.08 -4.72 18.26
CA TRP A 118 -5.47 -5.94 18.76
C TRP A 118 -5.19 -5.87 20.27
N TYR A 119 -4.64 -4.77 20.76
CA TYR A 119 -4.38 -4.58 22.20
C TYR A 119 -5.66 -4.70 23.04
N ARG A 120 -6.79 -4.22 22.52
CA ARG A 120 -8.09 -4.33 23.21
C ARG A 120 -8.61 -5.77 23.27
N VAL A 121 -8.34 -6.59 22.26
CA VAL A 121 -8.93 -7.94 22.11
C VAL A 121 -7.98 -9.05 22.58
N ILE A 122 -6.69 -8.77 22.80
CA ILE A 122 -5.70 -9.78 23.20
C ILE A 122 -6.05 -10.51 24.51
N SER A 123 -6.69 -9.81 25.44
CA SER A 123 -7.10 -10.35 26.74
C SER A 123 -8.44 -11.10 26.70
N VAL A 124 -9.17 -11.04 25.59
CA VAL A 124 -10.48 -11.70 25.42
C VAL A 124 -10.27 -13.19 25.11
N LEU A 125 -11.00 -14.03 25.83
CA LEU A 125 -11.02 -15.47 25.64
C LEU A 125 -11.79 -15.83 24.37
N GLY A 126 -11.10 -16.10 23.27
CA GLY A 126 -11.72 -16.61 22.05
C GLY A 126 -10.88 -16.40 20.79
N PHE A 127 -11.27 -17.08 19.71
CA PHE A 127 -10.81 -16.78 18.35
C PHE A 127 -11.66 -15.63 17.79
N ASP A 128 -11.00 -14.56 17.36
CA ASP A 128 -11.67 -13.43 16.73
C ASP A 128 -11.53 -13.50 15.21
N ALA A 129 -12.61 -13.93 14.54
CA ALA A 129 -12.67 -14.04 13.09
C ALA A 129 -12.45 -12.68 12.40
N GLU A 130 -12.89 -11.57 13.02
CA GLU A 130 -12.71 -10.25 12.45
C GLU A 130 -11.24 -9.81 12.46
N ASN A 131 -10.47 -10.22 13.48
CA ASN A 131 -9.02 -9.96 13.50
C ASN A 131 -8.29 -10.79 12.42
N LEU A 132 -8.76 -12.01 12.13
CA LEU A 132 -8.21 -12.80 11.02
C LEU A 132 -8.53 -12.17 9.66
N VAL A 133 -9.77 -11.70 9.45
CA VAL A 133 -10.15 -10.96 8.23
C VAL A 133 -9.31 -9.70 8.08
N SER A 134 -9.15 -8.94 9.18
CA SER A 134 -8.23 -7.80 9.19
C SER A 134 -6.82 -8.24 8.80
N ALA A 135 -6.29 -9.33 9.33
CA ALA A 135 -4.94 -9.79 8.98
C ALA A 135 -4.79 -10.09 7.49
N ALA A 136 -5.79 -10.75 6.90
CA ALA A 136 -5.85 -10.99 5.46
C ALA A 136 -5.89 -9.66 4.67
N GLU A 137 -6.67 -8.68 5.12
CA GLU A 137 -6.71 -7.35 4.50
C GLU A 137 -5.36 -6.63 4.54
N SER A 138 -4.61 -6.69 5.65
CA SER A 138 -3.27 -6.08 5.71
C SER A 138 -2.31 -6.76 4.76
N PHE A 139 -2.39 -8.09 4.67
CA PHE A 139 -1.50 -8.85 3.80
C PHE A 139 -1.78 -8.56 2.33
N VAL A 140 -3.06 -8.60 1.93
CA VAL A 140 -3.46 -8.27 0.56
C VAL A 140 -3.17 -6.80 0.26
N GLY A 141 -3.43 -5.90 1.22
CA GLY A 141 -3.13 -4.47 1.12
C GLY A 141 -1.64 -4.20 0.89
N LEU A 142 -0.76 -4.86 1.64
CA LEU A 142 0.69 -4.79 1.45
C LEU A 142 1.10 -5.20 0.05
N ASN A 143 0.61 -6.36 -0.42
CA ASN A 143 0.94 -6.86 -1.74
C ASN A 143 0.42 -5.93 -2.84
N ALA A 144 -0.81 -5.43 -2.70
CA ALA A 144 -1.39 -4.47 -3.63
C ALA A 144 -0.59 -3.15 -3.69
N LEU A 145 -0.21 -2.61 -2.52
CA LEU A 145 0.64 -1.41 -2.42
C LEU A 145 2.01 -1.64 -3.03
N LEU A 146 2.64 -2.79 -2.76
CA LEU A 146 3.94 -3.13 -3.34
C LEU A 146 3.88 -3.25 -4.86
N LEU A 147 2.86 -3.93 -5.40
CA LEU A 147 2.65 -4.06 -6.84
C LEU A 147 2.39 -2.69 -7.48
N ALA A 148 1.56 -1.85 -6.85
CA ALA A 148 1.28 -0.49 -7.31
C ALA A 148 2.54 0.39 -7.28
N ALA A 149 3.25 0.41 -6.16
CA ALA A 149 4.49 1.17 -5.96
C ALA A 149 5.55 0.76 -6.99
N ARG A 150 5.75 -0.55 -7.21
CA ARG A 150 6.71 -1.04 -8.22
C ARG A 150 6.33 -0.63 -9.63
N ARG A 151 5.03 -0.67 -9.95
CA ARG A 151 4.54 -0.20 -11.26
C ARG A 151 4.74 1.30 -11.47
N ILE A 152 4.56 2.09 -10.41
CA ILE A 152 4.77 3.54 -10.44
C ILE A 152 6.27 3.90 -10.49
N ASN A 153 7.11 3.17 -9.76
CA ASN A 153 8.56 3.38 -9.67
C ASN A 153 9.32 2.89 -10.92
N GLY A 154 8.89 1.77 -11.49
CA GLY A 154 9.66 0.98 -12.47
C GLY A 154 9.62 1.44 -13.93
N LEU A 155 9.16 2.65 -14.24
CA LEU A 155 9.07 3.15 -15.63
C LEU A 155 9.93 4.38 -15.91
N GLY A 156 10.69 4.86 -14.93
CA GLY A 156 11.47 6.10 -15.05
C GLY A 156 12.99 5.96 -15.03
N ASN A 157 13.58 4.79 -14.73
CA ASN A 157 14.97 4.78 -14.25
C ASN A 157 15.98 3.92 -15.00
N ASN A 158 15.68 3.25 -16.12
CA ASN A 158 16.70 2.57 -16.93
C ASN A 158 16.32 2.50 -18.42
N GLY A 159 17.11 3.16 -19.27
CA GLY A 159 17.15 2.92 -20.73
C GLY A 159 16.34 3.91 -21.58
N GLY A 160 17.01 4.53 -22.55
CA GLY A 160 16.46 5.58 -23.42
C GLY A 160 15.27 5.15 -24.30
N SER A 161 14.67 6.19 -24.89
CA SER A 161 13.42 6.22 -25.65
C SER A 161 12.16 6.20 -24.78
N GLY A 162 11.68 7.41 -24.47
CA GLY A 162 10.33 7.62 -23.96
C GLY A 162 9.33 7.15 -25.01
N SER A 163 8.72 5.99 -24.78
CA SER A 163 7.39 5.74 -25.31
C SER A 163 6.38 6.34 -24.34
N SER A 164 5.44 7.12 -24.85
CA SER A 164 4.33 7.73 -24.09
C SER A 164 3.51 6.74 -23.26
N ALA A 165 3.69 5.43 -23.47
CA ALA A 165 3.05 4.35 -22.72
C ALA A 165 3.61 4.17 -21.29
N THR A 166 4.85 4.59 -21.01
CA THR A 166 5.49 4.40 -19.70
C THR A 166 5.19 5.53 -18.72
N GLN A 167 4.96 6.75 -19.23
CA GLN A 167 4.71 7.97 -18.46
C GLN A 167 3.34 7.97 -17.73
N ASN A 168 2.42 7.08 -18.13
CA ASN A 168 1.05 7.02 -17.62
C ASN A 168 0.72 5.76 -16.80
N ALA A 169 1.71 4.98 -16.35
CA ALA A 169 1.42 3.77 -15.57
C ALA A 169 0.71 4.05 -14.24
N TRP A 170 1.03 5.18 -13.59
CA TRP A 170 0.31 5.62 -12.39
C TRP A 170 -1.17 5.91 -12.68
N VAL A 171 -1.50 6.37 -13.90
CA VAL A 171 -2.89 6.60 -14.34
C VAL A 171 -3.65 5.27 -14.46
N ALA A 172 -3.02 4.24 -15.01
CA ALA A 172 -3.62 2.91 -15.09
C ALA A 172 -3.84 2.31 -13.69
N VAL A 173 -2.86 2.44 -12.79
CA VAL A 173 -2.98 2.02 -11.38
C VAL A 173 -4.11 2.78 -10.69
N LEU A 174 -4.24 4.10 -10.95
CA LEU A 174 -5.32 4.93 -10.42
C LEU A 174 -6.70 4.44 -10.85
N PHE A 175 -6.92 4.24 -12.16
CA PHE A 175 -8.20 3.77 -12.67
C PHE A 175 -8.57 2.41 -12.10
N LEU A 176 -7.60 1.47 -12.04
CA LEU A 176 -7.81 0.17 -11.42
C LEU A 176 -8.14 0.28 -9.93
N ARG A 177 -7.46 1.17 -9.20
CA ARG A 177 -7.73 1.39 -7.77
C ARG A 177 -9.14 1.90 -7.56
N VAL A 178 -9.56 2.95 -8.28
CA VAL A 178 -10.91 3.51 -8.19
C VAL A 178 -11.97 2.48 -8.54
N ALA A 179 -11.81 1.77 -9.67
CA ALA A 179 -12.77 0.77 -10.13
C ALA A 179 -12.94 -0.39 -9.12
N MET A 180 -11.83 -0.93 -8.61
CA MET A 180 -11.88 -2.06 -7.68
C MET A 180 -12.34 -1.64 -6.28
N THR A 181 -12.03 -0.41 -5.84
CA THR A 181 -12.61 0.16 -4.63
C THR A 181 -14.12 0.34 -4.77
N ALA A 182 -14.62 0.81 -5.92
CA ALA A 182 -16.05 0.91 -6.18
C ALA A 182 -16.74 -0.47 -6.06
N VAL A 183 -16.15 -1.51 -6.66
CA VAL A 183 -16.65 -2.89 -6.56
C VAL A 183 -16.64 -3.38 -5.10
N GLY A 184 -15.56 -3.12 -4.37
CA GLY A 184 -15.47 -3.48 -2.94
C GLY A 184 -16.56 -2.82 -2.10
N VAL A 185 -16.85 -1.54 -2.33
CA VAL A 185 -17.93 -0.82 -1.64
C VAL A 185 -19.30 -1.37 -2.00
N VAL A 186 -19.57 -1.66 -3.28
CA VAL A 186 -20.84 -2.26 -3.73
C VAL A 186 -21.06 -3.64 -3.11
N LEU A 187 -20.00 -4.44 -2.99
CA LEU A 187 -20.06 -5.76 -2.37
C LEU A 187 -19.99 -5.74 -0.84
N GLY A 188 -19.85 -4.55 -0.22
CA GLY A 188 -19.71 -4.40 1.23
C GLY A 188 -18.44 -5.03 1.81
N SER A 189 -17.41 -5.26 1.00
CA SER A 189 -16.16 -5.89 1.43
C SER A 189 -14.92 -5.22 0.83
N THR A 190 -14.18 -4.54 1.70
CA THR A 190 -12.87 -3.93 1.43
C THR A 190 -11.83 -4.96 1.00
N LEU A 191 -11.87 -6.15 1.59
CA LEU A 191 -11.03 -7.28 1.22
C LEU A 191 -11.22 -7.68 -0.25
N VAL A 192 -12.47 -7.83 -0.70
CA VAL A 192 -12.77 -8.20 -2.10
C VAL A 192 -12.22 -7.15 -3.07
N GLY A 193 -12.44 -5.86 -2.80
CA GLY A 193 -11.87 -4.79 -3.61
C GLY A 193 -10.34 -4.83 -3.68
N SER A 194 -9.68 -5.10 -2.55
CA SER A 194 -8.22 -5.20 -2.48
C SER A 194 -7.67 -6.43 -3.22
N ILE A 195 -8.34 -7.58 -3.13
CA ILE A 195 -7.98 -8.80 -3.88
C ILE A 195 -8.11 -8.55 -5.37
N LEU A 196 -9.24 -7.97 -5.81
CA LEU A 196 -9.46 -7.66 -7.22
C LEU A 196 -8.44 -6.66 -7.75
N PHE A 197 -8.08 -5.66 -6.95
CA PHE A 197 -7.02 -4.71 -7.30
C PHE A 197 -5.66 -5.38 -7.44
N ALA A 198 -5.24 -6.21 -6.48
CA ALA A 198 -4.00 -6.97 -6.57
C ALA A 198 -3.98 -7.91 -7.80
N ALA A 199 -5.09 -8.63 -8.04
CA ALA A 199 -5.24 -9.51 -9.18
C ALA A 199 -5.18 -8.74 -10.51
N ALA A 200 -5.83 -7.57 -10.60
CA ALA A 200 -5.76 -6.72 -11.77
C ALA A 200 -4.35 -6.20 -12.04
N LEU A 201 -3.60 -5.83 -10.99
CA LEU A 201 -2.19 -5.43 -11.12
C LEU A 201 -1.30 -6.59 -11.59
N LEU A 202 -1.52 -7.81 -11.08
CA LEU A 202 -0.81 -9.01 -11.52
C LEU A 202 -1.12 -9.36 -12.98
N LEU A 203 -2.39 -9.29 -13.38
CA LEU A 203 -2.78 -9.47 -14.78
C LEU A 203 -2.14 -8.42 -15.67
N LEU A 204 -2.10 -7.16 -15.21
CA LEU A 204 -1.43 -6.08 -15.94
C LEU A 204 0.09 -6.35 -16.02
N GLN A 205 0.72 -6.93 -15.00
CA GLN A 205 2.10 -7.45 -15.00
C GLN A 205 2.34 -8.55 -16.02
N LEU A 206 1.44 -9.51 -16.12
CA LEU A 206 1.56 -10.60 -17.10
C LEU A 206 1.37 -10.09 -18.53
N LEU A 207 0.42 -9.19 -18.75
CA LEU A 207 0.09 -8.65 -20.09
C LEU A 207 1.10 -7.60 -20.57
N ARG A 208 1.73 -6.88 -19.64
CA ARG A 208 2.76 -5.86 -19.91
C ARG A 208 3.91 -6.04 -18.92
N PRO A 209 4.77 -7.06 -19.10
CA PRO A 209 5.89 -7.27 -18.20
C PRO A 209 6.75 -6.01 -18.15
N PRO A 210 7.26 -5.62 -16.96
CA PRO A 210 8.28 -4.59 -16.89
C PRO A 210 9.45 -5.06 -17.76
N THR A 211 9.88 -4.22 -18.70
CA THR A 211 11.06 -4.48 -19.52
C THR A 211 12.28 -4.48 -18.60
N HIS A 212 12.60 -5.64 -18.02
CA HIS A 212 13.92 -5.88 -17.48
C HIS A 212 14.85 -5.97 -18.67
N THR A 213 15.54 -4.87 -19.00
CA THR A 213 16.80 -4.99 -19.72
C THR A 213 17.74 -5.73 -18.77
N ALA A 214 17.81 -7.06 -18.93
CA ALA A 214 18.94 -7.81 -18.45
C ALA A 214 20.19 -7.08 -18.94
N ASN A 215 21.09 -6.76 -18.02
CA ASN A 215 22.42 -6.29 -18.38
C ASN A 215 23.00 -7.28 -19.38
N SER A 216 23.00 -6.90 -20.65
CA SER A 216 23.97 -7.38 -21.63
C SER A 216 25.32 -6.84 -21.16
N LYS A 217 25.93 -7.60 -20.25
CA LYS A 217 27.36 -7.72 -20.09
C LYS A 217 27.68 -9.19 -20.35
N GLU A 218 27.60 -9.56 -21.62
CA GLU A 218 28.37 -10.69 -22.15
C GLU A 218 29.07 -10.16 -23.41
N ASP A 219 30.39 -10.26 -23.33
CA ASP A 219 31.48 -10.05 -24.28
C ASP A 219 31.87 -8.62 -24.71
#